data_AF-A0A7G8H7L5-F1
#
_entry.id   AF-A0A7G8H7L5-F1
#
_cell.length_a   1.000
_cell.length_b   1.000
_cell.length_c   1.000
_cell.angle_alpha   90.00
_cell.angle_beta   90.00
_cell.angle_gamma   90.00
#
_symmetry.space_group_name_H-M   'P 1'
#
loop_
_entity.id
_entity.type
_entity.pdbx_description
1 polymer ?
#
loop_
_entity_poly.entity_id
_entity_poly.type
_entity_poly.pdbx_seq_one_letter_code
_entity_poly.pdbx_strand_id
1 'polypeptide(L)'
;MTLPALIAGLLLSSVQPAVAVNPASSALVAQLPPQDSSGQMEYFSRELDRAEQLYDNLMFEEADRIADLTIARINAFLSKNRGIEGADDIKAVYSARVNQLKQLKAFKAAAREQMEIEGAANYNQKRATRERKLREQREHQYRMAVEARRIAEARAARWWSVWAGRSYSPILIFN
;
A
#
# COMPACT_ATOMS: atom_id res chain seq x y z
N MET A 1 -82.28 48.33 -18.32
CA MET A 1 -82.20 49.80 -18.22
C MET A 1 -81.22 50.28 -19.28
N THR A 2 -81.68 51.24 -20.08
CA THR A 2 -81.10 51.70 -21.35
C THR A 2 -80.32 53.01 -21.18
N LEU A 3 -79.22 53.13 -21.96
CA LEU A 3 -78.58 54.35 -22.49
C LEU A 3 -77.69 55.22 -21.53
N PRO A 4 -76.87 56.18 -22.04
CA PRO A 4 -75.64 56.00 -22.86
C PRO A 4 -74.53 57.06 -22.53
N ALA A 5 -73.37 57.01 -23.21
CA ALA A 5 -72.62 58.16 -23.81
C ALA A 5 -71.14 57.77 -24.05
N LEU A 6 -70.65 57.60 -25.29
CA LEU A 6 -70.16 58.63 -26.25
C LEU A 6 -68.94 59.42 -25.74
N ILE A 7 -67.77 59.23 -26.37
CA ILE A 7 -67.07 60.21 -27.22
C ILE A 7 -65.69 59.69 -27.65
N ALA A 8 -65.44 59.84 -28.96
CA ALA A 8 -64.22 60.03 -29.74
C ALA A 8 -62.86 59.56 -29.17
N GLY A 9 -61.99 58.86 -29.88
CA GLY A 9 -61.67 58.98 -31.30
C GLY A 9 -60.20 59.40 -31.41
N LEU A 10 -59.31 58.50 -31.85
CA LEU A 10 -58.09 58.87 -32.56
C LEU A 10 -57.56 57.64 -33.30
N LEU A 11 -57.69 57.67 -34.62
CA LEU A 11 -57.02 56.77 -35.56
C LEU A 11 -55.56 57.21 -35.68
N LEU A 12 -54.62 56.32 -35.36
CA LEU A 12 -53.27 56.38 -35.90
C LEU A 12 -52.84 54.95 -36.23
N SER A 13 -52.84 54.71 -37.54
CA SER A 13 -52.29 53.56 -38.23
C SER A 13 -50.78 53.46 -38.06
N SER A 14 -50.28 52.33 -37.60
CA SER A 14 -48.96 51.84 -38.03
C SER A 14 -48.80 50.33 -37.74
N VAL A 15 -48.85 49.55 -38.82
CA VAL A 15 -47.99 48.39 -39.13
C VAL A 15 -47.82 47.32 -38.04
N GLN A 16 -48.41 46.14 -38.29
CA GLN A 16 -47.92 44.83 -37.83
C GLN A 16 -47.34 44.11 -39.08
N PRO A 17 -46.31 43.23 -38.98
CA PRO A 17 -46.49 41.99 -38.22
C PRO A 17 -45.24 41.36 -37.56
N ALA A 18 -45.53 40.27 -36.85
CA ALA A 18 -44.72 39.07 -36.68
C ALA A 18 -43.65 39.04 -35.57
N VAL A 19 -44.02 38.35 -34.49
CA VAL A 19 -43.32 37.20 -33.90
C VAL A 19 -41.80 37.20 -34.02
N ALA A 20 -41.14 37.41 -32.88
CA ALA A 20 -39.96 36.65 -32.51
C ALA A 20 -40.04 36.36 -31.01
N VAL A 21 -40.84 35.33 -30.69
CA VAL A 21 -40.54 34.44 -29.58
C VAL A 21 -39.08 34.02 -29.80
N ASN A 22 -38.19 34.34 -28.86
CA ASN A 22 -36.80 33.92 -28.91
C ASN A 22 -36.59 32.80 -27.85
N PRO A 23 -36.94 31.53 -28.13
CA PRO A 23 -36.48 30.39 -27.35
C PRO A 23 -35.63 29.52 -28.28
N ALA A 24 -34.38 29.90 -28.47
CA ALA A 24 -33.40 29.12 -29.20
C ALA A 24 -32.11 29.94 -29.19
N SER A 25 -30.93 29.49 -28.79
CA SER A 25 -30.49 28.18 -28.37
C SER A 25 -29.10 28.47 -27.79
N SER A 26 -28.94 28.46 -26.47
CA SER A 26 -27.67 27.95 -25.94
C SER A 26 -27.75 26.44 -26.09
N ALA A 27 -27.72 26.02 -27.36
CA ALA A 27 -27.45 24.67 -27.72
C ALA A 27 -26.22 24.27 -26.91
N LEU A 28 -26.33 23.15 -26.20
CA LEU A 28 -25.20 22.27 -26.03
C LEU A 28 -24.59 22.08 -27.42
N VAL A 29 -23.68 22.96 -27.80
CA VAL A 29 -22.71 22.65 -28.83
C VAL A 29 -21.93 21.54 -28.17
N ALA A 30 -22.20 20.30 -28.59
CA ALA A 30 -21.39 19.13 -28.24
C ALA A 30 -19.95 19.52 -28.57
N GLN A 31 -19.26 20.03 -27.56
CA GLN A 31 -17.98 20.68 -27.74
C GLN A 31 -17.03 19.53 -27.98
N LEU A 32 -16.49 19.44 -29.19
CA LEU A 32 -15.60 18.36 -29.60
C LEU A 32 -14.50 18.17 -28.53
N PRO A 33 -14.09 16.93 -28.26
CA PRO A 33 -13.07 16.66 -27.26
C PRO A 33 -11.79 17.47 -27.57
N PRO A 34 -11.05 17.90 -26.54
CA PRO A 34 -9.84 18.69 -26.74
C PRO A 34 -8.86 17.99 -27.67
N GLN A 35 -8.12 18.76 -28.47
CA GLN A 35 -6.98 18.21 -29.21
C GLN A 35 -6.00 17.54 -28.23
N ASP A 36 -5.49 16.37 -28.60
CA ASP A 36 -4.61 15.49 -27.80
C ASP A 36 -5.21 14.89 -26.52
N SER A 37 -6.53 14.97 -26.33
CA SER A 37 -7.22 14.40 -25.15
C SER A 37 -7.00 12.88 -25.01
N SER A 38 -7.02 12.14 -26.12
CA SER A 38 -6.73 10.69 -26.12
C SER A 38 -5.33 10.37 -25.62
N GLY A 39 -4.32 11.10 -26.11
CA GLY A 39 -2.93 10.90 -25.68
C GLY A 39 -2.71 11.21 -24.20
N GLN A 40 -3.37 12.25 -23.69
CA GLN A 40 -3.32 12.57 -22.25
C GLN A 40 -4.03 11.50 -21.40
N MET A 41 -5.18 11.01 -21.85
CA MET A 41 -5.91 9.95 -21.15
C MET A 41 -5.12 8.63 -21.11
N GLU A 42 -4.49 8.24 -22.23
CA GLU A 42 -3.58 7.08 -22.27
C GLU A 42 -2.37 7.24 -21.35
N TYR A 43 -1.83 8.47 -21.26
CA TYR A 43 -0.75 8.77 -20.32
C TYR A 43 -1.21 8.59 -18.87
N PHE A 44 -2.39 9.12 -18.51
CA PHE A 44 -2.94 8.97 -17.16
C PHE A 44 -3.16 7.50 -16.80
N SER A 45 -3.76 6.72 -17.69
CA SER A 45 -3.97 5.29 -17.46
C SER A 45 -2.65 4.55 -17.23
N ARG A 46 -1.63 4.80 -18.05
CA ARG A 46 -0.31 4.19 -17.89
C ARG A 46 0.37 4.54 -16.57
N GLU A 47 0.31 5.80 -16.12
CA GLU A 47 0.91 6.17 -14.84
C GLU A 47 0.13 5.62 -13.64
N LEU A 48 -1.20 5.51 -13.73
CA LEU A 48 -1.99 4.84 -12.69
C LEU A 48 -1.68 3.33 -12.64
N ASP A 49 -1.52 2.67 -13.78
CA ASP A 49 -1.10 1.26 -13.85
C ASP A 49 0.33 1.08 -13.32
N ARG A 50 1.22 2.04 -13.58
CA ARG A 50 2.57 2.05 -13.02
C ARG A 50 2.54 2.20 -11.49
N ALA A 51 1.69 3.07 -10.96
CA ALA A 51 1.51 3.22 -9.51
C ALA A 51 0.98 1.91 -8.89
N GLU A 52 0.02 1.24 -9.53
CA GLU A 52 -0.46 -0.09 -9.13
C GLU A 52 0.68 -1.11 -9.05
N GLN A 53 1.50 -1.22 -10.09
CA GLN A 53 2.66 -2.11 -10.11
C GLN A 53 3.67 -1.81 -9.00
N LEU A 54 3.88 -0.53 -8.68
CA LEU A 54 4.77 -0.16 -7.58
C LEU A 54 4.20 -0.56 -6.21
N TYR A 55 2.88 -0.45 -6.00
CA TYR A 55 2.26 -0.99 -4.79
C TYR A 55 2.36 -2.51 -4.70
N ASP A 56 2.21 -3.22 -5.82
CA ASP A 56 2.41 -4.66 -5.86
C ASP A 56 3.84 -5.06 -5.47
N ASN A 57 4.81 -4.25 -5.87
CA ASN A 57 6.23 -4.41 -5.51
C ASN A 57 6.58 -3.83 -4.12
N LEU A 58 5.60 -3.40 -3.33
CA LEU A 58 5.77 -2.81 -2.00
C LEU A 58 6.62 -1.52 -1.98
N MET A 59 6.74 -0.83 -3.11
CA MET A 59 7.46 0.44 -3.28
C MET A 59 6.53 1.63 -3.01
N PHE A 60 6.02 1.72 -1.78
CA PHE A 60 4.94 2.66 -1.42
C PHE A 60 5.27 4.14 -1.67
N GLU A 61 6.47 4.60 -1.32
CA GLU A 61 6.84 6.02 -1.47
C GLU A 61 6.89 6.47 -2.93
N GLU A 62 7.42 5.63 -3.81
CA GLU A 62 7.48 5.93 -5.24
C GLU A 62 6.09 5.79 -5.89
N ALA A 63 5.30 4.80 -5.46
CA ALA A 63 3.91 4.64 -5.89
C ALA A 63 3.06 5.87 -5.53
N ASP A 64 3.19 6.37 -4.29
CA ASP A 64 2.51 7.57 -3.81
C ASP A 64 2.89 8.79 -4.64
N ARG A 65 4.20 8.98 -4.90
CA ARG A 65 4.70 10.12 -5.69
C ARG A 65 4.10 10.13 -7.11
N ILE A 66 4.08 8.98 -7.77
CA ILE A 66 3.51 8.85 -9.13
C ILE A 66 1.99 9.03 -9.08
N ALA A 67 1.31 8.43 -8.12
CA ALA A 67 -0.13 8.54 -7.97
C ALA A 67 -0.55 10.01 -7.73
N ASP A 68 0.07 10.71 -6.80
CA ASP A 68 -0.26 12.09 -6.46
C ASP A 68 -0.02 13.04 -7.64
N LEU A 69 1.12 12.89 -8.32
CA LEU A 69 1.44 13.67 -9.53
C LEU A 69 0.42 13.43 -10.64
N THR A 70 0.01 12.18 -10.84
CA THR A 70 -0.96 11.79 -11.87
C THR A 70 -2.36 12.31 -11.52
N ILE A 71 -2.77 12.20 -10.26
CA ILE A 71 -4.04 12.76 -9.75
C ILE A 71 -4.08 14.27 -9.97
N ALA A 72 -3.00 15.00 -9.66
CA ALA A 72 -2.91 16.43 -9.89
C ALA A 72 -3.07 16.78 -11.38
N ARG A 73 -2.45 16.01 -12.28
CA ARG A 73 -2.57 16.20 -13.73
C ARG A 73 -3.97 15.91 -14.25
N ILE A 74 -4.60 14.83 -13.78
CA ILE A 74 -6.00 14.49 -14.10
C ILE A 74 -6.93 15.64 -13.66
N ASN A 75 -6.79 16.13 -12.43
CA ASN A 75 -7.60 17.22 -11.92
C ASN A 75 -7.41 18.52 -12.73
N ALA A 76 -6.17 18.84 -13.12
CA ALA A 76 -5.88 19.97 -13.98
C ALA A 76 -6.54 19.81 -15.36
N PHE A 77 -6.40 18.64 -15.99
CA PHE A 77 -7.04 18.32 -17.27
C PHE A 77 -8.57 18.47 -17.20
N LEU A 78 -9.22 17.89 -16.18
CA LEU A 78 -10.66 17.96 -16.01
C LEU A 78 -11.15 19.38 -15.70
N SER A 79 -10.39 20.14 -14.92
CA SER A 79 -10.72 21.55 -14.63
C SER A 79 -10.73 22.43 -15.87
N LYS A 80 -9.78 22.21 -16.79
CA LYS A 80 -9.67 22.93 -18.07
C LYS A 80 -10.84 22.62 -19.00
N ASN A 81 -11.44 21.44 -18.85
CA ASN A 81 -12.45 20.89 -19.76
C ASN A 81 -13.85 20.77 -19.11
N ARG A 82 -14.13 21.53 -18.04
CA ARG A 82 -15.33 21.41 -17.20
C ARG A 82 -16.68 21.67 -17.91
N GLY A 83 -16.68 22.15 -19.15
CA GLY A 83 -17.89 22.39 -19.96
C GLY A 83 -18.09 21.41 -21.11
N ILE A 84 -17.19 20.44 -21.28
CA ILE A 84 -17.23 19.47 -22.37
C ILE A 84 -18.12 18.29 -21.98
N GLU A 85 -18.96 17.85 -22.92
CA GLU A 85 -19.81 16.67 -22.75
C GLU A 85 -18.95 15.43 -22.41
N GLY A 86 -19.36 14.67 -21.39
CA GLY A 86 -18.62 13.49 -20.90
C GLY A 86 -17.46 13.79 -19.95
N ALA A 87 -17.12 15.05 -19.65
CA ALA A 87 -16.05 15.37 -18.68
C ALA A 87 -16.36 14.86 -17.27
N ASP A 88 -17.63 14.89 -16.85
CA ASP A 88 -18.06 14.36 -15.56
C ASP A 88 -17.97 12.82 -15.50
N ASP A 89 -18.26 12.13 -16.61
CA ASP A 89 -18.10 10.67 -16.70
C ASP A 89 -16.63 10.27 -16.63
N ILE A 90 -15.75 10.99 -17.35
CA ILE A 90 -14.30 10.78 -17.28
C ILE A 90 -13.79 11.02 -15.86
N LYS A 91 -14.29 12.06 -15.19
CA LYS A 91 -13.98 12.32 -13.77
C LYS A 91 -14.41 11.16 -12.88
N ALA A 92 -15.60 10.60 -13.11
CA ALA A 92 -16.09 9.46 -12.34
C ALA A 92 -15.19 8.22 -12.53
N VAL A 93 -14.75 7.94 -13.77
CA VAL A 93 -13.82 6.83 -14.08
C VAL A 93 -12.51 6.99 -13.33
N TYR A 94 -11.86 8.15 -13.43
CA TYR A 94 -10.58 8.36 -12.75
C TYR A 94 -10.73 8.42 -11.22
N SER A 95 -11.84 8.95 -10.70
CA SER A 95 -12.14 8.92 -9.27
C SER A 95 -12.26 7.48 -8.76
N ALA A 96 -12.96 6.60 -9.50
CA ALA A 96 -13.06 5.19 -9.18
C ALA A 96 -11.68 4.51 -9.19
N ARG A 97 -10.85 4.78 -10.21
CA ARG A 97 -9.50 4.22 -10.33
C ARG A 97 -8.58 4.68 -9.19
N VAL A 98 -8.66 5.95 -8.80
CA VAL A 98 -7.91 6.50 -7.67
C VAL A 98 -8.35 5.86 -6.35
N ASN A 99 -9.65 5.64 -6.17
CA ASN A 99 -10.16 4.94 -4.97
C ASN A 99 -9.68 3.49 -4.92
N GLN A 100 -9.66 2.79 -6.06
CA GLN A 100 -9.09 1.45 -6.17
C GLN A 100 -7.61 1.43 -5.75
N LEU A 101 -6.79 2.37 -6.24
CA LEU A 101 -5.38 2.48 -5.83
C LEU A 101 -5.21 2.71 -4.33
N LYS A 102 -6.04 3.56 -3.72
CA LYS A 102 -6.02 3.79 -2.26
C LYS A 102 -6.35 2.52 -1.48
N GLN A 103 -7.33 1.75 -1.93
CA GLN A 103 -7.68 0.46 -1.33
C GLN A 103 -6.54 -0.54 -1.47
N LEU A 104 -5.92 -0.62 -2.66
CA LEU A 104 -4.75 -1.47 -2.90
C LEU A 104 -3.60 -1.13 -1.96
N LYS A 105 -3.27 0.16 -1.83
CA LYS A 105 -2.25 0.63 -0.88
C LYS A 105 -2.54 0.15 0.53
N ALA A 106 -3.76 0.37 1.03
CA ALA A 106 -4.14 -0.03 2.39
C ALA A 106 -4.00 -1.54 2.60
N PHE A 107 -4.46 -2.34 1.63
CA PHE A 107 -4.33 -3.80 1.67
C PHE A 107 -2.87 -4.25 1.69
N LYS A 108 -2.03 -3.70 0.81
CA LYS A 108 -0.62 -4.06 0.70
C LYS A 108 0.18 -3.61 1.93
N ALA A 109 -0.14 -2.45 2.50
CA ALA A 109 0.51 -1.96 3.71
C ALA A 109 0.25 -2.89 4.90
N ALA A 110 -1.01 -3.30 5.09
CA ALA A 110 -1.36 -4.27 6.13
C ALA A 110 -0.66 -5.63 5.92
N ALA A 111 -0.59 -6.11 4.68
CA ALA A 111 0.12 -7.35 4.36
C ALA A 111 1.62 -7.25 4.67
N ARG A 112 2.26 -6.11 4.36
CA ARG A 112 3.67 -5.88 4.69
C ARG A 112 3.91 -5.87 6.19
N GLU A 113 3.06 -5.20 6.97
CA GLU A 113 3.18 -5.18 8.44
C GLU A 113 3.11 -6.59 9.02
N GLN A 114 2.18 -7.43 8.55
CA GLN A 114 2.09 -8.83 8.96
C GLN A 114 3.35 -9.62 8.61
N MET A 115 3.89 -9.46 7.39
CA MET A 115 5.14 -10.11 6.99
C MET A 115 6.34 -9.69 7.87
N GLU A 116 6.41 -8.42 8.27
CA GLU A 116 7.46 -7.92 9.16
C GLU A 116 7.36 -8.54 10.56
N ILE A 117 6.14 -8.64 11.11
CA ILE A 117 5.88 -9.29 12.41
C ILE A 117 6.25 -10.77 12.38
N GLU A 118 5.77 -11.51 11.37
CA GLU A 118 6.06 -12.93 11.19
C GLU A 118 7.56 -13.17 10.95
N GLY A 119 8.20 -12.31 10.16
CA GLY A 119 9.64 -12.32 9.92
C GLY A 119 10.45 -12.17 11.22
N ALA A 120 10.07 -11.22 12.08
CA ALA A 120 10.72 -11.00 13.36
C ALA A 120 10.53 -12.20 14.32
N ALA A 121 9.32 -12.76 14.39
CA ALA A 121 9.04 -13.94 15.21
C ALA A 121 9.88 -15.16 14.75
N ASN A 122 9.92 -15.41 13.44
CA ASN A 122 10.70 -16.48 12.85
C ASN A 122 12.22 -16.31 13.09
N TYR A 123 12.73 -15.08 12.96
CA TYR A 123 14.13 -14.78 13.25
C TYR A 123 14.47 -15.07 14.71
N ASN A 124 13.64 -14.62 15.65
CA ASN A 124 13.83 -14.83 17.08
C ASN A 124 13.82 -16.33 17.44
N GLN A 125 12.91 -17.10 16.86
CA GLN A 125 12.85 -18.56 17.07
C GLN A 125 14.11 -19.26 16.52
N LYS A 126 14.56 -18.91 15.30
CA LYS A 126 15.80 -19.44 14.71
C LYS A 126 17.04 -19.04 15.51
N ARG A 127 17.05 -17.85 16.10
CA ARG A 127 18.14 -17.42 16.99
C ARG A 127 18.14 -18.24 18.28
N ALA A 128 17.00 -18.35 18.96
CA ALA A 128 16.87 -19.09 20.21
C ALA A 128 17.27 -20.57 20.06
N THR A 129 16.84 -21.21 18.96
CA THR A 129 17.20 -22.61 18.66
C THR A 129 18.70 -22.80 18.42
N ARG A 130 19.36 -21.88 17.70
CA ARG A 130 20.82 -21.90 17.53
C ARG A 130 21.56 -21.74 18.85
N GLU A 131 21.15 -20.76 19.66
CA GLU A 131 21.76 -20.53 20.98
C GLU A 131 21.57 -21.72 21.93
N ARG A 132 20.41 -22.37 21.89
CA ARG A 132 20.14 -23.59 22.67
C ARG A 132 21.06 -24.74 22.25
N LYS A 133 21.17 -25.02 20.95
CA LYS A 133 22.08 -26.07 20.44
C LYS A 133 23.54 -25.82 20.82
N LEU A 134 23.99 -24.56 20.77
CA LEU A 134 25.35 -24.21 21.20
C LEU A 134 25.56 -24.39 22.71
N ARG A 135 24.55 -24.11 23.53
CA ARG A 135 24.61 -24.41 24.97
C ARG A 135 24.69 -25.91 25.24
N GLU A 136 23.81 -26.69 24.61
CA GLU A 136 23.79 -28.15 24.74
C GLU A 136 25.13 -28.78 24.30
N GLN A 137 25.75 -28.28 23.22
CA GLN A 137 27.07 -28.74 22.77
C GLN A 137 28.19 -28.41 23.79
N ARG A 138 28.21 -27.19 24.34
CA ARG A 138 29.21 -26.81 25.36
C ARG A 138 29.07 -27.63 26.63
N GLU A 139 27.84 -27.87 27.08
CA GLU A 139 27.57 -28.73 28.23
C GLU A 139 28.01 -30.16 27.98
N HIS A 140 27.72 -30.71 26.80
CA HIS A 140 28.15 -32.06 26.43
C HIS A 140 29.68 -32.16 26.40
N GLN A 141 30.37 -31.20 25.76
CA GLN A 141 31.84 -31.15 25.74
C GLN A 141 32.42 -31.08 27.16
N TYR A 142 31.84 -30.27 28.03
CA TYR A 142 32.26 -30.18 29.43
C TYR A 142 32.08 -31.53 30.15
N ARG A 143 30.94 -32.20 29.99
CA ARG A 143 30.70 -33.54 30.58
C ARG A 143 31.74 -34.56 30.10
N MET A 144 32.00 -34.61 28.80
CA MET A 144 33.01 -35.50 28.22
C MET A 144 34.41 -35.22 28.78
N ALA A 145 34.78 -33.93 28.95
CA ALA A 145 36.07 -33.56 29.52
C ALA A 145 36.20 -33.98 31.00
N VAL A 146 35.13 -33.82 31.79
CA VAL A 146 35.09 -34.26 33.19
C VAL A 146 35.20 -35.79 33.29
N GLU A 147 34.50 -36.53 32.44
CA GLU A 147 34.58 -37.98 32.38
C GLU A 147 35.98 -38.46 31.96
N ALA A 148 36.56 -37.85 30.93
CA ALA A 148 37.92 -38.14 30.50
C ALA A 148 38.95 -37.90 31.62
N ARG A 149 38.80 -36.80 32.36
CA ARG A 149 39.61 -36.52 33.55
C ARG A 149 39.45 -37.62 34.61
N ARG A 150 38.21 -38.01 34.95
CA ARG A 150 37.97 -39.08 35.94
C ARG A 150 38.57 -40.41 35.52
N ILE A 151 38.48 -40.76 34.24
CA ILE A 151 39.11 -41.98 33.69
C ILE A 151 40.63 -41.91 33.80
N ALA A 152 41.22 -40.75 33.51
CA ALA A 152 42.66 -40.53 33.65
C ALA A 152 43.11 -40.63 35.11
N GLU A 153 42.37 -40.01 36.04
CA GLU A 153 42.60 -40.09 37.49
C GLU A 153 42.50 -41.54 37.99
N ALA A 154 41.47 -42.29 37.60
CA ALA A 154 41.32 -43.70 37.96
C ALA A 154 42.46 -44.57 37.39
N ARG A 155 42.91 -44.30 36.15
CA ARG A 155 44.06 -44.98 35.55
C ARG A 155 45.35 -44.67 36.30
N ALA A 156 45.57 -43.42 36.69
CA ALA A 156 46.75 -42.99 37.45
C ALA A 156 46.75 -43.56 38.88
N ALA A 157 45.60 -43.62 39.54
CA ALA A 157 45.46 -44.16 40.90
C ALA A 157 45.99 -45.60 41.02
N ARG A 158 45.86 -46.42 39.97
CA ARG A 158 46.41 -47.80 39.91
C ARG A 158 47.93 -47.85 40.09
N TRP A 159 48.64 -46.80 39.70
CA TRP A 159 50.10 -46.72 39.77
C TRP A 159 50.58 -45.95 40.99
N TRP A 160 49.68 -45.30 41.74
CA TRP A 160 50.03 -44.39 42.83
C TRP A 160 50.86 -45.06 43.92
N SER A 161 50.53 -46.29 44.32
CA SER A 161 51.30 -47.05 45.32
C SER A 161 52.72 -47.41 44.85
N VAL A 162 52.88 -47.68 43.55
CA VAL A 162 54.17 -48.01 42.93
C VAL A 162 55.10 -46.79 42.91
N TRP A 163 54.55 -45.60 42.64
CA TRP A 163 55.34 -44.36 42.52
C TRP A 163 55.48 -43.57 43.83
N ALA A 164 54.48 -43.60 44.72
CA ALA A 164 54.47 -42.80 45.94
C ALA A 164 55.01 -43.53 47.19
N GLY A 165 55.40 -44.80 47.08
CA GLY A 165 56.08 -45.53 48.16
C GLY A 165 55.25 -45.79 49.44
N ARG A 166 53.92 -45.66 49.39
CA ARG A 166 53.01 -45.95 50.52
C ARG A 166 51.93 -46.97 50.14
N SER A 167 51.55 -47.81 51.09
CA SER A 167 50.47 -48.80 50.98
C SER A 167 49.12 -48.11 50.71
N TYR A 168 48.43 -48.59 49.67
CA TYR A 168 47.18 -48.04 49.14
C TYR A 168 46.03 -48.17 50.14
N SER A 169 45.40 -47.05 50.53
CA SER A 169 44.09 -47.04 51.21
C SER A 169 43.05 -46.53 50.21
N PRO A 170 42.09 -47.36 49.75
CA PRO A 170 41.07 -46.92 48.82
C PRO A 170 40.16 -45.88 49.47
N ILE A 171 39.92 -44.76 48.77
CA ILE A 171 38.87 -43.80 49.14
C ILE A 171 37.54 -44.44 48.71
N LEU A 172 36.77 -44.92 49.68
CA LEU A 172 35.39 -45.39 49.47
C LEU A 172 34.51 -44.17 49.19
N ILE A 173 34.07 -44.01 47.94
CA ILE A 173 32.99 -43.08 47.58
C ILE A 173 31.69 -43.86 47.79
N PHE A 174 30.94 -43.52 48.84
CA PHE A 174 29.57 -44.02 49.02
C PHE A 174 28.67 -43.35 47.95
N ASN A 175 27.89 -44.19 47.26
CA ASN A 175 26.87 -43.76 46.29
C ASN A 175 25.73 -43.02 46.96
#